data_AF-A0A0S4NAL2-F1
#
_entry.id   AF-A0A0S4NAL2-F1
#
_cell.length_a   1.000
_cell.length_b   1.000
_cell.length_c   1.000
_cell.angle_alpha   90.00
_cell.angle_beta   90.00
_cell.angle_gamma   90.00
#
_symmetry.space_group_name_H-M   'P 1'
#
loop_
_entity.id
_entity.type
_entity.pdbx_description
1 polymer ?
#
loop_
_entity_poly.entity_id
_entity_poly.type
_entity_poly.pdbx_seq_one_letter_code
_entity_poly.pdbx_strand_id
1 'polypeptide(L)'
;MRRKVGRVLFSRVTLKNGQITTRERILINTEREKFFVDSVPAEKIKIYMCEDEESVTFGDERFSIWVKIENYFKLPNKFIIEIGDVKFEVEMLFNRRGFWCFEAKKILKAGFVKSGHEVFIC
;
A
#
# COMPACT_ATOMS: atom_id res chain seq x y z
N MET A 1 13.07 -10.10 -10.24
CA MET A 1 12.33 -10.33 -11.52
C MET A 1 11.01 -9.62 -11.36
N ARG A 2 10.73 -8.58 -12.17
CA ARG A 2 9.51 -7.77 -12.04
C ARG A 2 8.29 -8.61 -12.41
N ARG A 3 7.37 -8.84 -11.46
CA ARG A 3 6.16 -9.65 -11.65
C ARG A 3 4.92 -8.87 -11.25
N LYS A 4 3.91 -8.80 -12.14
CA LYS A 4 2.60 -8.24 -11.83
C LYS A 4 1.87 -9.13 -10.82
N VAL A 5 1.31 -8.53 -9.78
CA VAL A 5 0.63 -9.26 -8.69
C VAL A 5 -0.83 -8.88 -8.53
N GLY A 6 -1.21 -7.72 -9.04
CA GLY A 6 -2.55 -7.20 -8.83
C GLY A 6 -2.70 -5.76 -9.30
N ARG A 7 -3.78 -5.15 -8.81
CA ARG A 7 -4.13 -3.76 -9.13
C ARG A 7 -4.67 -3.03 -7.89
N VAL A 8 -4.39 -1.74 -7.79
CA VAL A 8 -4.92 -0.90 -6.73
C VAL A 8 -6.43 -0.78 -6.90
N LEU A 9 -7.16 -1.02 -5.81
CA LEU A 9 -8.58 -0.75 -5.71
C LEU A 9 -8.81 0.70 -5.31
N PHE A 10 -8.22 1.11 -4.19
CA PHE A 10 -8.32 2.44 -3.65
C PHE A 10 -7.23 2.68 -2.60
N SER A 11 -7.11 3.93 -2.14
CA SER A 11 -6.37 4.26 -0.93
C SER A 11 -7.33 4.72 0.16
N ARG A 12 -7.04 4.40 1.41
CA ARG A 12 -7.82 4.82 2.57
C ARG A 12 -6.99 5.79 3.40
N VAL A 13 -7.61 6.90 3.79
CA VAL A 13 -7.05 7.91 4.70
C VAL A 13 -7.95 8.03 5.91
N THR A 14 -7.38 7.87 7.10
CA THR A 14 -8.06 8.12 8.37
C THR A 14 -7.68 9.50 8.87
N LEU A 15 -8.66 10.39 8.95
CA LEU A 15 -8.47 11.77 9.40
C LEU A 15 -8.29 11.82 10.93
N LYS A 16 -7.80 12.96 11.44
CA LYS A 16 -7.54 13.14 12.88
C LYS A 16 -8.78 12.96 13.75
N ASN A 17 -9.98 13.20 13.21
CA ASN A 17 -11.26 13.01 13.88
C ASN A 17 -11.79 11.56 13.80
N GLY A 18 -10.98 10.62 13.29
CA GLY A 18 -11.37 9.22 13.08
C GLY A 18 -12.21 8.97 11.83
N GLN A 19 -12.57 10.01 11.07
CA GLN A 19 -13.31 9.84 9.83
C GLN A 19 -12.45 9.14 8.78
N ILE A 20 -12.99 8.07 8.21
CA ILE A 20 -12.35 7.30 7.14
C ILE A 20 -12.83 7.83 5.79
N THR A 21 -11.90 8.14 4.90
CA THR A 21 -12.21 8.50 3.52
C THR A 21 -11.45 7.62 2.54
N THR A 22 -12.16 7.21 1.49
CA THR A 22 -11.58 6.52 0.34
C THR A 22 -11.12 7.55 -0.69
N ARG A 23 -9.91 7.36 -1.22
CA ARG A 23 -9.28 8.21 -2.21
C ARG A 23 -8.90 7.38 -3.44
N GLU A 24 -9.37 7.83 -4.60
CA GLU A 24 -9.02 7.25 -5.90
C GLU A 24 -7.58 7.57 -6.33
N ARG A 25 -6.98 8.60 -5.75
CA ARG A 25 -5.61 9.04 -6.02
C ARG A 25 -5.00 9.67 -4.77
N ILE A 26 -3.76 9.32 -4.48
CA ILE A 26 -2.93 9.94 -3.44
C ILE A 26 -1.53 10.22 -3.98
N LEU A 27 -0.92 11.30 -3.53
CA LEU A 27 0.50 11.61 -3.73
C LEU A 27 1.31 11.11 -2.54
N ILE A 28 2.34 10.32 -2.80
CA ILE A 28 3.24 9.78 -1.79
C ILE A 28 4.61 10.41 -1.98
N ASN A 29 5.13 11.02 -0.92
CA ASN A 29 6.44 11.65 -0.93
C ASN A 29 7.20 11.35 0.37
N THR A 30 8.50 11.63 0.35
CA THR A 30 9.33 11.68 1.55
C THR A 30 10.04 13.02 1.64
N GLU A 31 10.06 13.59 2.83
CA GLU A 31 10.85 14.78 3.15
C GLU A 31 11.54 14.56 4.49
N ARG A 32 12.86 14.75 4.53
CA ARG A 32 13.68 14.58 5.75
C ARG A 32 13.39 13.24 6.44
N GLU A 33 13.36 12.16 5.67
CA GLU A 33 13.10 10.78 6.11
C GLU A 33 11.70 10.51 6.70
N LYS A 34 10.78 11.48 6.63
CA LYS A 34 9.38 11.30 7.01
C LYS A 34 8.54 11.01 5.77
N PHE A 35 7.49 10.20 5.92
CA PHE A 35 6.56 9.92 4.84
C PHE A 35 5.41 10.91 4.86
N PHE A 36 4.90 11.23 3.67
CA PHE A 36 3.77 12.12 3.49
C PHE A 36 2.81 11.54 2.46
N VAL A 37 1.51 11.70 2.73
CA VAL A 37 0.42 11.40 1.80
C VAL A 37 -0.43 12.66 1.63
N ASP A 38 -0.50 13.22 0.42
CA ASP A 38 -1.19 14.48 0.12
C ASP A 38 -0.83 15.61 1.11
N SER A 39 0.46 15.75 1.41
CA SER A 39 1.04 16.72 2.37
C SER A 39 0.74 16.44 3.86
N VAL A 40 0.09 15.31 4.17
CA VAL A 40 -0.17 14.90 5.55
C VAL A 40 0.93 13.93 6.01
N PRO A 41 1.59 14.17 7.17
CA PRO A 41 2.58 13.25 7.71
C PRO A 41 1.98 11.86 7.96
N ALA A 42 2.67 10.85 7.45
CA ALA A 42 2.35 9.43 7.58
C ALA A 42 3.42 8.73 8.41
N GLU A 43 3.05 8.24 9.59
CA GLU A 43 3.96 7.44 10.42
C GLU A 43 4.16 6.04 9.81
N LYS A 44 3.09 5.50 9.22
CA LYS A 44 3.05 4.18 8.59
C LYS A 44 2.23 4.26 7.31
N ILE A 45 2.71 3.59 6.27
CA ILE A 45 1.94 3.31 5.06
C ILE A 45 1.81 1.81 4.97
N LYS A 46 0.58 1.31 5.05
CA LYS A 46 0.27 -0.11 4.90
C LYS A 46 -0.18 -0.41 3.49
N ILE A 47 0.25 -1.56 2.96
CA ILE A 47 -0.24 -2.09 1.69
C ILE A 47 -0.95 -3.39 2.01
N TYR A 48 -2.26 -3.39 1.78
CA TYR A 48 -3.12 -4.56 1.94
C TYR A 48 -3.39 -5.15 0.56
N MET A 49 -3.11 -6.44 0.43
CA MET A 49 -3.44 -7.19 -0.78
C MET A 49 -4.43 -8.30 -0.43
N CYS A 50 -5.57 -8.34 -1.11
CA CYS A 50 -6.64 -9.29 -0.86
C CYS A 50 -7.28 -9.81 -2.15
N GLU A 51 -7.87 -11.00 -2.07
CA GLU A 51 -8.66 -11.63 -3.14
C GLU A 51 -10.01 -10.91 -3.33
N ASP A 52 -10.69 -10.64 -2.21
CA ASP A 52 -12.05 -10.08 -2.16
C ASP A 52 -12.12 -8.79 -1.31
N GLU A 53 -12.97 -7.85 -1.75
CA GLU A 53 -13.22 -6.55 -1.12
C GLU A 53 -13.93 -6.65 0.24
N GLU A 54 -14.51 -7.81 0.58
CA GLU A 54 -15.26 -8.01 1.83
C GLU A 54 -14.35 -8.32 3.04
N SER A 55 -13.05 -8.51 2.83
CA SER A 55 -12.08 -8.85 3.89
C SER A 55 -11.53 -7.63 4.66
N VAL A 56 -12.17 -6.47 4.53
CA VAL A 56 -11.58 -5.14 4.80
C VAL A 56 -12.09 -4.53 6.12
N THR A 57 -11.80 -5.19 7.24
CA THR A 57 -11.99 -4.61 8.59
C THR A 57 -10.70 -4.72 9.40
N PHE A 58 -9.66 -4.03 8.97
CA PHE A 58 -8.46 -3.88 9.80
C PHE A 58 -7.95 -2.44 9.84
N GLY A 59 -7.85 -1.96 11.09
CA GLY A 59 -6.83 -1.03 11.57
C GLY A 59 -7.18 0.46 11.59
N ASP A 60 -6.80 1.12 12.70
CA ASP A 60 -6.76 2.58 12.86
C ASP A 60 -5.58 3.22 12.09
N GLU A 61 -5.12 2.58 11.01
CA GLU A 61 -3.99 3.12 10.28
C GLU A 61 -4.40 4.38 9.53
N ARG A 62 -3.55 5.39 9.67
CA ARG A 62 -3.78 6.69 9.06
C ARG A 62 -3.78 6.61 7.53
N PHE A 63 -2.98 5.71 6.95
CA PHE A 63 -2.83 5.53 5.51
C PHE A 63 -2.71 4.05 5.14
N SER A 64 -3.55 3.61 4.22
CA SER A 64 -3.43 2.29 3.60
C SER A 64 -3.75 2.31 2.11
N ILE A 65 -3.07 1.43 1.36
CA ILE A 65 -3.30 1.17 -0.06
C ILE A 65 -3.90 -0.22 -0.17
N TRP A 66 -5.02 -0.34 -0.86
CA TRP A 66 -5.75 -1.58 -1.04
C TRP A 66 -5.56 -2.09 -2.45
N VAL A 67 -5.18 -3.36 -2.57
CA VAL A 67 -4.78 -4.00 -3.81
C VAL A 67 -5.55 -5.30 -3.96
N LYS A 68 -6.17 -5.49 -5.12
CA LYS A 68 -6.73 -6.78 -5.51
C LYS A 68 -5.61 -7.67 -6.00
N ILE A 69 -5.41 -8.82 -5.38
CA ILE A 69 -4.46 -9.84 -5.84
C ILE A 69 -5.06 -10.56 -7.05
N GLU A 70 -4.25 -10.71 -8.09
CA GLU A 70 -4.57 -11.51 -9.28
C GLU A 70 -3.71 -12.77 -9.34
N ASN A 71 -2.59 -12.83 -8.60
CA ASN A 71 -1.66 -13.96 -8.62
C ASN A 71 -1.03 -14.19 -7.25
N TYR A 72 -1.07 -15.44 -6.77
CA TYR A 72 -0.42 -15.87 -5.54
C TYR A 72 0.94 -16.49 -5.77
N PHE A 73 1.88 -16.18 -4.89
CA PHE A 73 3.20 -16.80 -4.86
C PHE A 73 3.88 -16.57 -3.51
N LYS A 74 4.93 -17.34 -3.24
CA LYS A 74 5.72 -17.20 -2.02
C LYS A 74 6.59 -15.95 -2.11
N LEU A 75 6.51 -15.11 -1.09
CA LEU A 75 7.27 -13.87 -0.97
C LEU A 75 8.28 -13.95 0.17
N PRO A 76 9.44 -13.31 0.04
CA PRO A 76 10.35 -13.11 1.17
C PRO A 76 9.75 -12.12 2.18
N ASN A 77 10.34 -12.03 3.37
CA ASN A 77 9.87 -11.11 4.41
C ASN A 77 10.08 -9.63 4.03
N LYS A 78 11.16 -9.32 3.30
CA LYS A 78 11.48 -7.97 2.83
C LYS A 78 11.71 -7.99 1.32
N PHE A 79 11.09 -7.06 0.61
CA PHE A 79 11.20 -6.94 -0.84
C PHE A 79 10.73 -5.56 -1.31
N ILE A 80 10.79 -5.34 -2.63
CA ILE A 80 10.38 -4.08 -3.25
C ILE A 80 9.02 -4.26 -3.91
N ILE A 81 8.10 -3.33 -3.63
CA ILE A 81 6.82 -3.18 -4.32
C ILE A 81 6.87 -1.91 -5.17
N GLU A 82 6.41 -2.02 -6.42
CA GLU A 82 6.16 -0.89 -7.30
C GLU A 82 4.65 -0.74 -7.53
N ILE A 83 4.09 0.44 -7.26
CA ILE A 83 2.67 0.77 -7.44
C ILE A 83 2.59 2.07 -8.23
N GLY A 84 2.20 1.98 -9.51
CA GLY A 84 2.26 3.13 -10.40
C GLY A 84 3.65 3.75 -10.45
N ASP A 85 3.76 5.01 -10.03
CA ASP A 85 5.04 5.73 -10.01
C ASP A 85 5.87 5.52 -8.74
N VAL A 86 5.28 4.88 -7.72
CA VAL A 86 5.88 4.77 -6.39
C VAL A 86 6.60 3.44 -6.23
N LYS A 87 7.80 3.48 -5.63
CA LYS A 87 8.55 2.27 -5.22
C LYS A 87 8.75 2.27 -3.73
N PHE A 88 8.42 1.15 -3.09
CA PHE A 88 8.60 0.93 -1.66
C PHE A 88 9.56 -0.21 -1.41
N GLU A 89 10.45 -0.06 -0.43
CA GLU A 89 10.96 -1.20 0.32
C GLU A 89 9.93 -1.53 1.41
N VAL A 90 9.46 -2.77 1.45
CA VAL A 90 8.40 -3.20 2.37
C VAL A 90 8.84 -4.39 3.22
N GLU A 91 8.17 -4.55 4.35
CA GLU A 91 8.25 -5.74 5.18
C GLU A 91 6.87 -6.38 5.31
N MET A 92 6.80 -7.71 5.17
CA MET A 92 5.60 -8.49 5.40
C MET A 92 5.30 -8.52 6.90
N LEU A 93 4.12 -8.03 7.27
CA LEU A 93 3.63 -8.11 8.65
C LEU A 93 2.93 -9.44 8.90
N PHE A 94 2.07 -9.85 7.97
CA PHE A 94 1.40 -11.15 8.02
C PHE A 94 0.84 -11.57 6.66
N ASN A 95 0.63 -12.87 6.52
CA ASN A 95 -0.08 -13.51 5.44
C ASN A 95 -1.07 -14.52 6.06
N ARG A 96 -2.37 -14.33 5.85
CA ARG A 96 -3.42 -15.22 6.33
C ARG A 96 -4.52 -15.36 5.28
N ARG A 97 -4.83 -16.59 4.88
CA ARG A 97 -6.02 -16.94 4.07
C ARG A 97 -6.28 -15.97 2.89
N GLY A 98 -5.30 -15.78 2.00
CA GLY A 98 -5.48 -14.91 0.81
C GLY A 98 -5.34 -13.41 1.10
N PHE A 99 -4.95 -13.02 2.32
CA PHE A 99 -4.74 -11.64 2.71
C PHE A 99 -3.28 -11.40 3.11
N TRP A 100 -2.64 -10.44 2.45
CA TRP A 100 -1.28 -10.02 2.75
C TRP A 100 -1.26 -8.58 3.25
N CYS A 101 -0.48 -8.35 4.32
CA CYS A 101 -0.26 -7.02 4.87
C CYS A 101 1.23 -6.71 4.86
N PHE A 102 1.58 -5.57 4.27
CA PHE A 102 2.93 -5.05 4.22
C PHE A 102 3.00 -3.67 4.85
N GLU A 103 4.14 -3.33 5.43
CA GLU A 103 4.45 -1.99 5.89
C GLU A 103 5.60 -1.41 5.06
N ALA A 104 5.41 -0.20 4.54
CA ALA A 104 6.48 0.54 3.88
C ALA A 104 7.56 0.91 4.89
N LYS A 105 8.80 0.46 4.64
CA LYS A 105 9.97 0.80 5.44
C LYS A 105 10.75 1.95 4.82
N LYS A 106 10.76 2.06 3.49
CA LYS A 106 11.36 3.17 2.76
C LYS A 106 10.58 3.45 1.48
N ILE A 107 10.55 4.71 1.07
CA ILE A 107 10.09 5.14 -0.26
C ILE A 107 11.34 5.30 -1.13
N LEU A 108 11.54 4.38 -2.07
CA LEU A 108 12.67 4.39 -2.99
C LEU A 108 12.43 5.33 -4.18
N LYS A 109 11.17 5.55 -4.53
CA LYS A 109 10.73 6.52 -5.55
C LYS A 109 9.37 7.08 -5.13
N ALA A 110 9.29 8.39 -4.99
CA ALA A 110 8.03 9.11 -4.73
C ALA A 110 7.19 9.25 -6.01
N GLY A 111 5.90 9.51 -5.85
CA GLY A 111 4.96 9.60 -6.98
C GLY A 111 3.52 9.45 -6.53
N PHE A 112 2.61 9.17 -7.48
CA PHE A 112 1.21 8.96 -7.17
C PHE A 112 0.79 7.49 -7.25
N VAL A 113 -0.13 7.14 -6.37
CA VAL A 113 -0.90 5.89 -6.42
C VAL A 113 -2.33 6.25 -6.76
N LYS A 114 -2.93 5.58 -7.74
CA LYS A 114 -4.35 5.72 -8.06
C LYS A 114 -5.01 4.36 -8.27
N SER A 115 -6.33 4.33 -8.15
CA SER A 115 -7.14 3.17 -8.53
C SER A 115 -6.80 2.72 -9.95
N GLY A 116 -6.78 1.40 -10.14
CA GLY A 116 -6.40 0.75 -11.38
C GLY A 116 -4.90 0.70 -11.65
N HIS A 117 -4.03 1.32 -10.85
CA HIS A 117 -2.59 1.13 -10.99
C HIS A 117 -2.21 -0.32 -10.79
N GLU A 118 -1.40 -0.84 -11.71
CA GLU A 118 -0.81 -2.17 -11.57
C GLU A 118 0.21 -2.18 -10.43
N VAL A 119 0.24 -3.32 -9.74
CA VAL A 119 1.17 -3.59 -8.65
C VAL A 119 2.16 -4.64 -9.09
N PHE A 120 3.44 -4.35 -8.90
CA PHE A 120 4.54 -5.24 -9.23
C PHE A 120 5.39 -5.52 -8.00
N ILE A 121 5.92 -6.74 -7.95
CA ILE A 121 6.97 -7.14 -7.01
C ILE A 121 8.26 -7.30 -7.80
N CYS A 122 9.36 -6.74 -7.28
CA CYS A 122 10.64 -6.62 -7.98
C CYS A 122 11.70 -7.58 -7.45
#